data_AF-A0A382SD64-F1
#
_entry.id   AF-A0A382SD64-F1
#
_cell.length_a   1.000
_cell.length_b   1.000
_cell.length_c   1.000
_cell.angle_alpha   90.00
_cell.angle_beta   90.00
_cell.angle_gamma   90.00
#
_symmetry.space_group_name_H-M   'P 1'
#
loop_
_entity.id
_entity.type
_entity.pdbx_description
1 polymer ?
#
loop_
_entity_poly.entity_id
_entity_poly.type
_entity_poly.pdbx_seq_one_letter_code
_entity_poly.pdbx_strand_id
1 'polypeptide(L)'
;MVPRSPTRILHVDGDTFFASCEVALDATLSGRPVWVGGGRNGNGIVIAANREAKRFGIATGMACYEAKRACPHGVLTRPQYDEYRRLSQAMFRILEEYTPTMAPMSIDEGFLDLTSMDRHVWRHTTAADYVN
;
A
#
# COMPACT_ATOMS: atom_id res chain seq x y z
N MET A 1 21.09 -8.84 37.24
CA MET A 1 19.87 -8.88 36.39
C MET A 1 20.19 -8.11 35.12
N VAL A 2 20.27 -8.79 33.97
CA VAL A 2 20.50 -8.09 32.69
C VAL A 2 19.27 -7.24 32.41
N PRO A 3 19.40 -5.92 32.11
CA PRO A 3 18.25 -5.10 31.75
C PRO A 3 17.58 -5.70 30.53
N ARG A 4 16.27 -5.94 30.61
CA ARG A 4 15.52 -6.44 29.46
C ARG A 4 15.48 -5.33 28.40
N SER A 5 15.89 -5.64 27.17
CA SER A 5 15.81 -4.68 26.06
C SER A 5 14.37 -4.15 25.92
N PRO A 6 14.18 -2.85 25.67
CA PRO A 6 12.85 -2.29 25.49
C PRO A 6 12.18 -2.91 24.26
N THR A 7 10.90 -3.26 24.39
CA THR A 7 10.11 -3.82 23.28
C THR A 7 9.99 -2.80 22.15
N ARG A 8 10.25 -3.23 20.92
CA ARG A 8 10.19 -2.38 19.72
C ARG A 8 9.38 -3.09 18.65
N ILE A 9 8.16 -2.62 18.43
CA ILE A 9 7.28 -3.16 17.40
C ILE A 9 7.15 -2.13 16.29
N LEU A 10 7.43 -2.54 15.06
CA LEU A 10 7.16 -1.76 13.86
C LEU A 10 5.86 -2.26 13.24
N HIS A 11 4.95 -1.34 12.96
CA HIS A 11 3.78 -1.57 12.14
C HIS A 11 4.09 -1.10 10.71
N VAL A 12 3.74 -1.92 9.72
CA VAL A 12 3.88 -1.59 8.29
C VAL A 12 2.52 -1.73 7.63
N ASP A 13 2.18 -0.78 6.77
CA ASP A 13 0.94 -0.71 5.99
C ASP A 13 1.25 -0.16 4.58
N GLY A 14 0.79 -0.86 3.55
CA GLY A 14 0.98 -0.49 2.16
C GLY A 14 0.10 0.68 1.71
N ASP A 15 0.71 1.84 1.42
CA ASP A 15 -0.05 3.03 1.01
C ASP A 15 -0.85 2.79 -0.28
N THR A 16 -2.18 2.88 -0.16
CA THR A 16 -3.13 2.68 -1.27
C THR A 16 -2.87 1.39 -2.05
N PHE A 17 -2.57 0.30 -1.34
CA PHE A 17 -1.87 -0.88 -1.84
C PHE A 17 -2.30 -1.37 -3.23
N PHE A 18 -3.60 -1.59 -3.49
CA PHE A 18 -4.03 -2.07 -4.81
C PHE A 18 -3.77 -1.05 -5.93
N ALA A 19 -3.98 0.25 -5.68
CA ALA A 19 -3.68 1.27 -6.68
C ALA A 19 -2.17 1.38 -6.92
N SER A 20 -1.36 1.27 -5.87
CA SER A 20 0.11 1.20 -5.96
C SER A 20 0.58 -0.04 -6.72
N CYS A 21 -0.08 -1.19 -6.54
CA CYS A 21 0.19 -2.40 -7.32
C CYS A 21 -0.06 -2.19 -8.81
N GLU A 22 -1.18 -1.58 -9.20
CA GLU A 22 -1.46 -1.30 -10.61
C GLU A 22 -0.41 -0.37 -11.23
N VAL A 23 0.05 0.66 -10.50
CA VAL A 23 1.14 1.53 -10.97
C VAL A 23 2.47 0.79 -11.08
N ALA A 24 2.75 -0.16 -10.17
CA ALA A 24 3.95 -0.99 -10.25
C ALA A 24 3.91 -2.00 -11.41
N LEU A 25 2.72 -2.49 -11.78
CA LEU A 25 2.50 -3.41 -12.90
C LEU A 25 2.51 -2.69 -14.26
N ASP A 26 2.03 -1.44 -14.31
CA ASP A 26 2.01 -0.60 -15.51
C ASP A 26 2.58 0.79 -15.23
N ALA A 27 3.85 0.97 -15.59
CA ALA A 27 4.57 2.22 -15.40
C ALA A 27 3.93 3.44 -16.11
N THR A 28 3.07 3.22 -17.12
CA THR A 28 2.35 4.31 -17.80
C THR A 28 1.28 4.97 -16.93
N LEU A 29 0.94 4.35 -15.79
CA LEU A 29 0.03 4.87 -14.79
C LEU A 29 0.70 5.81 -13.77
N SER A 30 2.03 5.88 -13.76
CA SER A 30 2.78 6.75 -12.84
C SER A 30 2.39 8.23 -13.02
N GLY A 31 2.16 8.91 -11.90
CA GLY A 31 1.73 10.32 -11.86
C GLY A 31 0.29 10.59 -12.34
N ARG A 32 -0.48 9.55 -12.72
CA ARG A 32 -1.87 9.70 -13.15
C ARG A 32 -2.85 9.47 -12.00
N PRO A 33 -4.06 10.08 -12.03
CA PRO A 33 -5.14 9.71 -11.13
C PRO A 33 -5.62 8.29 -11.43
N VAL A 34 -5.41 7.36 -10.50
CA VAL A 34 -5.74 5.93 -10.66
C VAL A 34 -6.59 5.47 -9.49
N TRP A 35 -7.65 4.73 -9.79
CA TRP A 35 -8.40 3.99 -8.79
C TRP A 35 -8.74 2.59 -9.28
N VAL A 36 -8.72 1.66 -8.34
CA VAL A 36 -9.08 0.26 -8.54
C VAL A 36 -10.54 0.11 -8.12
N GLY A 37 -11.33 -0.55 -8.95
CA GLY A 37 -12.72 -0.83 -8.62
C GLY A 37 -13.47 -1.50 -9.74
N GLY A 38 -14.78 -1.64 -9.55
CA GLY A 38 -15.68 -2.18 -10.56
C GLY A 38 -16.51 -3.35 -10.07
N GLY A 39 -17.71 -3.47 -10.64
CA GLY A 39 -18.58 -4.64 -10.49
C GLY A 39 -18.47 -5.52 -11.74
N ARG A 40 -19.31 -6.57 -11.85
CA ARG A 40 -19.34 -7.45 -13.03
C ARG A 40 -19.43 -6.67 -14.36
N ASN A 41 -20.07 -5.49 -14.36
CA ASN A 41 -20.26 -4.64 -15.53
C ASN A 41 -19.58 -3.25 -15.40
N GLY A 42 -18.57 -3.10 -14.54
CA GLY A 42 -17.88 -1.81 -14.32
C GLY A 42 -18.63 -0.78 -13.45
N ASN A 43 -19.73 -1.19 -12.83
CA ASN A 43 -20.64 -0.38 -12.00
C ASN A 43 -20.46 -0.62 -10.48
N GLY A 44 -19.24 -0.87 -10.03
CA GLY A 44 -18.94 -1.16 -8.62
C GLY A 44 -18.50 0.07 -7.84
N ILE A 45 -17.92 -0.18 -6.67
CA ILE A 45 -17.27 0.83 -5.85
C ILE A 45 -15.76 0.87 -6.10
N VAL A 46 -15.15 2.00 -5.74
CA VAL A 46 -13.71 2.17 -5.61
C VAL A 46 -13.25 1.37 -4.39
N ILE A 47 -12.29 0.48 -4.58
CA ILE A 47 -11.69 -0.33 -3.50
C ILE A 47 -10.32 0.21 -3.08
N ALA A 48 -9.64 0.94 -3.97
CA ALA A 48 -8.43 1.69 -3.66
C ALA A 48 -8.28 2.86 -4.64
N ALA A 49 -7.67 3.96 -4.20
CA ALA A 49 -7.36 5.12 -5.04
C ALA A 49 -6.01 5.69 -4.63
N ASN A 50 -5.15 6.00 -5.61
CA ASN A 50 -3.86 6.62 -5.34
C ASN A 50 -4.02 8.09 -4.91
N ARG A 51 -2.92 8.71 -4.46
CA ARG A 51 -2.93 10.10 -3.99
C ARG A 51 -3.42 11.07 -5.06
N GLU A 52 -3.05 10.85 -6.31
CA GLU A 52 -3.43 11.65 -7.48
C GLU A 52 -4.95 11.63 -7.67
N ALA A 53 -5.60 10.47 -7.55
CA ALA A 53 -7.06 10.35 -7.60
C ALA A 53 -7.74 10.98 -6.38
N LYS A 54 -7.17 10.79 -5.17
CA LYS A 54 -7.70 11.38 -3.93
C LYS A 54 -7.75 12.92 -3.98
N ARG A 55 -6.83 13.58 -4.70
CA ARG A 55 -6.87 15.04 -4.92
C ARG A 55 -8.13 15.52 -5.64
N PHE A 56 -8.80 14.65 -6.41
CA PHE A 56 -10.09 14.92 -7.07
C PHE A 56 -11.30 14.51 -6.23
N GLY A 57 -11.11 14.16 -4.95
CA GLY A 57 -12.19 13.71 -4.06
C GLY A 57 -12.59 12.25 -4.26
N ILE A 58 -11.82 11.47 -5.02
CA ILE A 58 -12.06 10.03 -5.17
C ILE A 58 -11.60 9.30 -3.91
N ALA A 59 -12.51 8.55 -3.29
CA ALA A 59 -12.24 7.82 -2.06
C ALA A 59 -12.73 6.36 -2.14
N THR A 60 -12.14 5.48 -1.32
CA THR A 60 -12.62 4.11 -1.16
C THR A 60 -14.08 4.11 -0.71
N GLY A 61 -14.90 3.24 -1.29
CA GLY A 61 -16.36 3.18 -1.08
C GLY A 61 -17.18 4.05 -2.02
N MET A 62 -16.57 5.03 -2.71
CA MET A 62 -17.25 5.84 -3.74
C MET A 62 -17.71 4.97 -4.91
N ALA A 63 -18.85 5.28 -5.53
CA ALA A 63 -19.24 4.56 -6.73
C ALA A 63 -18.30 4.90 -7.90
N CYS A 64 -17.91 3.90 -8.70
CA CYS A 64 -16.96 4.10 -9.81
C CYS A 64 -17.45 5.12 -10.85
N TYR A 65 -18.77 5.22 -11.05
CA TYR A 65 -19.35 6.21 -11.96
C TYR A 65 -19.21 7.64 -11.41
N GLU A 66 -19.32 7.83 -10.10
CA GLU A 66 -19.10 9.13 -9.45
C GLU A 66 -17.61 9.50 -9.54
N ALA A 67 -16.72 8.54 -9.27
CA ALA A 67 -15.27 8.74 -9.40
C ALA A 67 -14.91 9.18 -10.83
N LYS A 68 -15.50 8.53 -11.85
CA LYS A 68 -15.29 8.91 -13.26
C LYS A 68 -15.85 10.30 -13.59
N ARG A 69 -16.96 10.71 -12.97
CA ARG A 69 -17.48 12.09 -13.11
C ARG A 69 -16.57 13.12 -12.43
N ALA A 70 -16.02 12.79 -11.27
CA ALA A 70 -15.10 13.67 -10.53
C ALA A 70 -13.75 13.84 -11.23
N CYS A 71 -13.22 12.77 -11.85
CA CYS A 71 -11.99 12.80 -12.62
C CYS A 71 -12.17 12.15 -14.00
N PRO A 72 -12.69 12.87 -15.01
CA PRO A 72 -12.96 12.31 -16.35
C PRO A 72 -11.71 11.80 -17.06
N HIS A 73 -10.54 12.37 -16.79
CA HIS A 73 -9.25 11.99 -17.37
C HIS A 73 -8.50 10.91 -16.57
N GLY A 74 -9.00 10.54 -15.39
CA GLY A 74 -8.41 9.49 -14.57
C GLY A 74 -8.74 8.07 -15.05
N VAL A 75 -7.99 7.11 -14.50
CA VAL A 75 -7.97 5.72 -14.91
C VAL A 75 -8.66 4.85 -13.86
N LEU A 76 -9.72 4.15 -14.28
CA LEU A 76 -10.29 3.04 -13.54
C LEU A 76 -9.59 1.76 -13.97
N THR A 77 -8.96 1.06 -13.03
CA THR A 77 -8.37 -0.26 -13.24
C THR A 77 -9.25 -1.35 -12.64
N ARG A 78 -9.22 -2.53 -13.25
CA ARG A 78 -9.91 -3.72 -12.71
C ARG A 78 -8.99 -4.43 -11.72
N PRO A 79 -9.52 -4.98 -10.60
CA PRO A 79 -8.70 -5.65 -9.62
C PRO A 79 -7.95 -6.87 -10.18
N GLN A 80 -6.64 -6.95 -9.97
CA GLN A 80 -5.79 -8.09 -10.31
C GLN A 80 -5.33 -8.83 -9.04
N TYR A 81 -6.25 -9.52 -8.38
CA TYR A 81 -6.02 -10.09 -7.03
C TYR A 81 -4.82 -11.04 -6.92
N ASP A 82 -4.52 -11.82 -7.97
CA ASP A 82 -3.38 -12.74 -7.94
C ASP A 82 -2.04 -11.97 -8.00
N GLU A 83 -1.98 -10.90 -8.79
CA GLU A 83 -0.82 -10.02 -8.81
C GLU A 83 -0.65 -9.28 -7.48
N TYR A 84 -1.76 -8.87 -6.83
CA TYR A 84 -1.69 -8.24 -5.51
C TYR A 84 -1.11 -9.18 -4.47
N ARG A 85 -1.49 -10.46 -4.50
CA ARG A 85 -0.90 -11.50 -3.63
C ARG A 85 0.58 -11.71 -3.92
N ARG A 86 0.96 -11.76 -5.21
CA ARG A 86 2.37 -11.91 -5.61
C ARG A 86 3.23 -10.76 -5.11
N LEU A 87 2.76 -9.52 -5.25
CA LEU A 87 3.44 -8.31 -4.80
C LEU A 87 3.48 -8.21 -3.27
N SER A 88 2.38 -8.55 -2.58
CA SER A 88 2.31 -8.65 -1.12
C SER A 88 3.37 -9.62 -0.57
N GLN A 89 3.44 -10.83 -1.12
CA GLN A 89 4.45 -11.80 -0.72
C GLN A 89 5.87 -11.30 -0.97
N ALA A 90 6.10 -10.57 -2.06
CA ALA A 90 7.41 -9.98 -2.34
C ALA A 90 7.77 -8.90 -1.30
N MET A 91 6.82 -8.03 -0.95
CA MET A 91 6.99 -7.02 0.09
C MET A 91 7.30 -7.67 1.45
N PHE A 92 6.52 -8.65 1.88
CA PHE A 92 6.74 -9.33 3.16
C PHE A 92 8.05 -10.13 3.18
N ARG A 93 8.48 -10.76 2.08
CA ARG A 93 9.80 -11.40 2.01
C ARG A 93 10.94 -10.42 2.25
N ILE A 94 10.84 -9.20 1.72
CA ILE A 94 11.84 -8.15 2.00
C ILE A 94 11.82 -7.79 3.49
N LEU A 95 10.65 -7.70 4.11
CA LEU A 95 10.51 -7.38 5.54
C LEU A 95 11.08 -8.50 6.44
N GLU A 96 10.92 -9.77 6.07
CA GLU A 96 11.48 -10.93 6.77
C GLU A 96 13.01 -10.93 6.83
N GLU A 97 13.70 -10.26 5.91
CA GLU A 97 15.16 -10.10 5.95
C GLU A 97 15.62 -9.24 7.15
N TYR A 98 14.74 -8.40 7.71
CA TYR A 98 15.07 -7.51 8.82
C TYR A 98 14.77 -8.11 10.19
N THR A 99 13.83 -9.04 10.30
CA THR A 99 13.51 -9.68 11.58
C THR A 99 13.01 -11.11 11.38
N PRO A 100 13.43 -12.06 12.24
CA PRO A 100 12.88 -13.40 12.24
C PRO A 100 11.44 -13.45 12.78
N THR A 101 10.91 -12.38 13.37
CA THR A 101 9.60 -12.35 14.02
C THR A 101 8.71 -11.30 13.36
N MET A 102 7.81 -11.78 12.51
CA MET A 102 6.82 -10.97 11.80
C MET A 102 5.44 -11.63 11.88
N ALA A 103 4.41 -10.80 12.00
CA ALA A 103 3.00 -11.21 11.99
C ALA A 103 2.23 -10.44 10.91
N PRO A 104 2.00 -11.03 9.72
CA PRO A 104 1.09 -10.47 8.72
C PRO A 104 -0.35 -10.42 9.25
N MET A 105 -1.03 -9.30 9.04
CA MET A 105 -2.43 -9.08 9.46
C MET A 105 -3.39 -9.01 8.27
N SER A 106 -2.91 -8.52 7.12
CA SER A 106 -3.64 -8.43 5.87
C SER A 106 -2.71 -8.69 4.67
N ILE A 107 -3.19 -8.38 3.46
CA ILE A 107 -2.37 -8.44 2.24
C ILE A 107 -1.29 -7.36 2.20
N ASP A 108 -1.45 -6.26 2.93
CA ASP A 108 -0.59 -5.09 2.89
C ASP A 108 -0.11 -4.62 4.26
N GLU A 109 -0.56 -5.26 5.34
CA GLU A 109 -0.32 -4.85 6.72
C GLU A 109 0.32 -5.96 7.55
N GLY A 110 1.29 -5.61 8.41
CA GLY A 110 1.87 -6.52 9.37
C GLY A 110 2.69 -5.85 10.47
N PHE A 111 3.03 -6.64 11.49
CA PHE A 111 3.87 -6.22 12.60
C PHE A 111 5.21 -6.94 12.58
N LEU A 112 6.28 -6.22 12.88
CA LEU A 112 7.65 -6.72 12.99
C LEU A 112 8.15 -6.49 14.42
N ASP A 113 8.67 -7.53 15.06
CA ASP A 113 9.37 -7.38 16.34
C ASP A 113 10.85 -7.08 16.10
N LEU A 114 11.27 -5.88 16.46
CA LEU A 114 12.65 -5.38 16.31
C LEU A 114 13.37 -5.28 17.67
N THR A 115 12.84 -5.93 18.72
CA THR A 115 13.39 -5.86 20.08
C THR A 115 14.83 -6.35 20.16
N SER A 116 15.22 -7.30 19.31
CA SER A 116 16.55 -7.92 19.24
C SER A 116 17.50 -7.27 18.22
N MET A 117 17.11 -6.18 17.53
CA MET A 117 18.02 -5.52 16.60
C MET A 117 19.21 -4.85 17.33
N ASP A 118 20.43 -5.30 17.02
CA ASP A 118 21.68 -4.81 17.63
C ASP A 118 22.08 -3.38 17.22
N ARG A 119 21.57 -2.89 16.08
CA ARG A 119 21.91 -1.56 15.55
C ARG A 119 20.69 -0.88 14.96
N HIS A 120 20.40 0.33 15.45
CA HIS A 120 19.41 1.20 14.84
C HIS A 120 19.99 1.85 13.60
N VAL A 121 19.31 1.73 12.46
CA VAL A 121 19.52 2.63 11.33
C VAL A 121 18.37 3.64 11.35
N TRP A 122 18.40 4.57 12.30
CA TRP A 122 17.65 5.82 12.14
C TRP A 122 18.39 6.60 11.07
N ARG A 123 17.96 6.48 9.82
CA ARG A 123 18.25 7.56 8.88
C ARG A 123 17.42 8.74 9.38
N HIS A 124 18.04 9.91 9.61
CA HIS A 124 17.35 11.14 9.97
C HIS A 124 16.51 11.66 8.77
N THR A 125 15.61 10.82 8.30
CA THR A 125 14.68 11.10 7.23
C THR A 125 13.30 10.97 7.83
N THR A 126 12.46 11.89 7.46
CA THR A 126 11.03 11.79 7.66
C THR A 126 10.46 10.89 6.57
N ALA A 127 9.25 10.35 6.77
CA ALA A 127 8.54 9.62 5.71
C ALA A 127 8.42 10.45 4.41
N ALA A 128 8.46 11.79 4.50
CA ALA A 128 8.46 12.67 3.33
C ALA A 128 9.70 12.52 2.45
N ASP A 129 10.84 12.09 2.98
CA ASP A 129 12.09 11.94 2.21
C ASP A 129 12.15 10.60 1.44
N TYR A 130 11.25 9.67 1.73
CA TYR A 130 11.13 8.39 1.02
C TYR A 130 10.10 8.40 -0.12
N VAL A 131 9.22 9.40 -0.13
CA VAL A 131 7.99 9.39 -0.93
C VAL A 131 7.97 10.48 -2.01
N ASN A 132 9.02 11.30 -2.08
CA ASN A 132 9.22 12.31 -3.13
C ASN A 132 10.34 11.92 -4.09
#